data_AF-A0A942S9V5-F1
#
_entry.id   AF-A0A942S9V5-F1
#
_cell.length_a   1.000
_cell.length_b   1.000
_cell.length_c   1.000
_cell.angle_alpha   90.00
_cell.angle_beta   90.00
_cell.angle_gamma   90.00
#
_symmetry.space_group_name_H-M   'P 1'
#
loop_
_entity.id
_entity.type
_entity.pdbx_description
1 polymer ?
#
loop_
_entity_poly.entity_id
_entity_poly.type
_entity_poly.pdbx_seq_one_letter_code
_entity_poly.pdbx_strand_id
1 'polypeptide(L)' 'MKPLIYISLMLILLASCNGATQKQAKKEQSVTEKKTFQVPVFSADSAYNFVAAQLAFGPRVPGSAAHAACA' A
#
# COMPACT_ATOMS: atom_id res chain seq x y z
N MET A 1 -17.66 39.19 -12.55
CA MET A 1 -18.15 38.12 -11.66
C MET A 1 -17.57 36.75 -12.00
N LYS A 2 -17.88 36.17 -13.17
CA LYS A 2 -17.37 34.86 -13.64
C LYS A 2 -15.83 34.74 -13.75
N PRO A 3 -15.09 35.71 -14.32
CA PRO A 3 -13.62 35.60 -14.39
C PRO A 3 -12.97 35.67 -13.00
N LEU A 4 -13.59 36.38 -12.06
CA LEU A 4 -13.11 36.51 -10.68
C LEU A 4 -13.25 35.18 -9.91
N ILE A 5 -14.30 34.42 -10.19
CA ILE A 5 -14.51 33.08 -9.63
C ILE A 5 -13.45 32.09 -10.15
N TYR A 6 -13.12 32.14 -11.44
CA TYR A 6 -12.09 31.26 -12.01
C TYR A 6 -10.69 31.57 -11.46
N ILE A 7 -10.36 32.85 -11.25
CA ILE A 7 -9.08 33.26 -10.65
C ILE A 7 -9.00 32.80 -9.19
N SER A 8 -10.08 32.92 -8.42
CA SER A 8 -10.17 32.43 -7.04
C SER A 8 -9.97 30.91 -6.96
N LEU A 9 -10.63 30.15 -7.83
CA LEU A 9 -10.52 28.69 -7.86
C LEU A 9 -9.08 28.24 -8.20
N MET A 10 -8.43 28.91 -9.15
CA MET A 10 -7.05 28.60 -9.56
C MET A 10 -6.04 28.86 -8.43
N LEU A 11 -6.24 29.92 -7.64
CA LEU A 11 -5.42 30.24 -6.48
C LEU A 11 -5.50 29.18 -5.36
N ILE A 12 -6.68 28.59 -5.14
CA ILE A 12 -6.89 27.53 -4.15
C ILE A 12 -6.14 26.25 -4.55
N LEU A 13 -6.11 25.90 -5.84
CA LEU A 13 -5.36 24.73 -6.33
C LEU A 13 -3.84 24.88 -6.14
N LEU A 14 -3.30 26.09 -6.29
CA LEU A 14 -1.86 26.37 -6.09
C LEU A 14 -1.43 26.27 -4.62
N ALA A 15 -2.32 26.60 -3.68
CA ALA A 15 -2.03 26.55 -2.23
C ALA A 15 -1.90 25.11 -1.67
N SER A 16 -2.37 24.08 -2.39
CA SER A 16 -2.19 22.68 -1.99
C SER A 16 -0.79 22.14 -2.29
N CYS A 17 0.05 22.90 -3.01
CA CYS A 17 1.45 22.54 -3.25
C CYS A 17 2.32 23.00 -2.07
N ASN A 18 2.00 22.53 -0.86
CA ASN A 18 2.87 22.68 0.30
C ASN A 18 4.00 21.66 0.15
N GLY A 19 5.11 22.10 -0.44
CA GLY A 19 6.33 21.31 -0.56
C GLY A 19 6.69 20.73 0.80
N ALA A 20 6.87 19.41 0.85
CA ALA A 20 7.19 18.68 2.05
C ALA A 20 8.46 19.28 2.69
N THR A 21 8.28 20.08 3.75
CA THR A 21 9.36 20.48 4.64
C THR A 21 9.94 19.22 5.24
N GLN A 22 11.09 18.81 4.75
CA GLN A 22 11.93 17.78 5.35
C GLN A 22 12.35 18.28 6.75
N LYS A 23 11.53 17.97 7.75
CA LYS A 23 11.96 18.06 9.14
C LYS A 23 13.06 17.02 9.32
N GLN A 24 14.32 17.48 9.38
CA GLN A 24 15.41 16.66 9.87
C GLN A 24 15.11 16.30 11.33
N ALA A 25 14.59 15.09 11.53
CA ALA A 25 14.50 14.50 12.85
C ALA A 25 15.92 14.16 13.30
N LYS A 26 16.41 14.92 14.29
CA LYS A 26 17.60 14.60 15.07
C LYS A 26 17.40 13.18 15.63
N LYS A 27 18.17 12.21 15.12
CA LYS A 27 18.12 10.82 15.55
C LYS A 27 18.83 10.72 16.89
N GLU A 28 18.08 10.93 17.96
CA GLU A 28 18.51 10.56 19.30
C GLU A 28 18.66 9.04 19.32
N GLN A 29 19.89 8.57 19.53
CA GLN A 29 20.21 7.15 19.57
C GLN A 29 19.73 6.61 20.91
N SER A 30 18.43 6.36 21.02
CA SER A 30 17.89 5.52 22.08
C SER A 30 18.40 4.10 21.82
N VAL A 31 19.12 3.56 22.81
CA VAL A 31 19.40 2.12 22.87
C VAL A 31 18.05 1.45 23.03
N THR A 32 17.45 1.10 21.89
CA THR A 32 16.22 0.34 21.83
C THR A 32 16.56 -1.05 22.34
N GLU A 33 16.14 -1.38 23.56
CA GLU A 33 16.04 -2.78 24.00
C GLU A 33 15.34 -3.54 22.87
N LYS A 34 16.05 -4.48 22.26
CA LYS A 34 15.47 -5.32 21.21
C LYS A 34 14.41 -6.20 21.87
N LYS A 35 13.17 -5.72 21.89
CA LYS A 35 12.01 -6.53 22.23
C LYS A 35 12.00 -7.70 21.26
N THR A 36 12.37 -8.88 21.75
CA THR A 36 12.33 -10.11 20.97
C THR A 36 10.87 -10.50 20.83
N PHE A 37 10.31 -10.24 19.65
CA PHE A 37 9.00 -10.73 19.28
C PHE A 37 9.12 -12.19 18.83
N GLN A 38 8.18 -13.04 19.25
CA GLN A 38 8.09 -14.39 18.68
C GLN A 38 7.63 -14.26 17.22
N VAL A 39 8.49 -14.67 16.30
CA VAL A 39 8.16 -14.72 14.87
C VAL A 39 7.44 -16.04 14.60
N PRO A 40 6.24 -16.02 14.01
CA PRO A 40 5.55 -17.27 13.63
C PRO A 40 6.41 -18.10 12.69
N VAL A 41 6.36 -19.42 12.86
CA VAL A 41 7.03 -20.35 11.96
C VAL A 41 6.26 -20.41 10.64
N PHE A 42 6.96 -20.20 9.52
CA PHE A 42 6.40 -20.39 8.20
C PHE A 42 6.21 -21.88 7.91
N SER A 43 5.01 -22.28 7.49
CA SER A 43 4.70 -23.65 7.05
C SER A 43 4.76 -23.74 5.53
N ALA A 44 5.76 -24.46 5.01
CA ALA A 44 5.93 -24.69 3.58
C ALA A 44 4.77 -25.51 2.99
N ASP A 45 4.26 -26.50 3.74
CA ASP A 45 3.16 -27.36 3.29
C ASP A 45 1.86 -26.57 3.16
N SER A 46 1.56 -25.70 4.12
CA SER A 46 0.39 -24.82 4.05
C SER A 46 0.50 -23.87 2.84
N ALA A 47 1.67 -23.26 2.64
CA ALA A 47 1.91 -22.40 1.49
C ALA A 47 1.74 -23.14 0.16
N TYR A 48 2.29 -24.35 0.06
CA TYR A 48 2.14 -25.19 -1.12
C TYR A 48 0.66 -25.51 -1.39
N ASN A 49 -0.10 -25.89 -0.36
CA ASN A 49 -1.53 -26.17 -0.50
C ASN A 49 -2.33 -24.96 -0.99
N PHE A 50 -2.00 -23.74 -0.52
CA PHE A 50 -2.64 -22.52 -1.03
C PHE A 50 -2.30 -22.24 -2.49
N VAL A 51 -1.07 -22.53 -2.93
CA VAL A 51 -0.70 -22.42 -4.34
C VAL A 51 -1.43 -23.49 -5.17
N ALA A 52 -1.46 -24.73 -4.71
CA ALA A 52 -2.16 -25.82 -5.39
C ALA A 52 -3.66 -25.53 -5.53
N ALA A 53 -4.30 -24.97 -4.50
CA ALA A 53 -5.70 -24.55 -4.55
C ALA A 53 -5.94 -23.48 -5.61
N GLN A 54 -5.05 -22.48 -5.70
CA GLN A 54 -5.13 -21.49 -6.79
C GLN A 54 -5.01 -22.18 -8.13
N LEU A 55 -3.98 -23.04 -8.31
CA LEU A 55 -3.69 -23.78 -9.53
C LEU A 55 -4.88 -24.61 -10.04
N ALA A 56 -5.68 -25.17 -9.12
CA ALA A 56 -6.86 -25.98 -9.42
C ALA A 56 -7.96 -25.22 -10.19
N PHE A 57 -8.06 -23.89 -10.08
CA PHE A 57 -9.05 -23.11 -10.84
C PHE A 57 -8.76 -22.98 -12.34
N GLY A 58 -7.55 -23.30 -12.81
CA GLY A 58 -7.10 -23.03 -14.18
C GLY A 58 -6.57 -21.58 -14.40
N PRO A 59 -6.10 -21.22 -15.62
CA PRO A 59 -5.42 -19.95 -15.87
C PRO A 59 -6.21 -18.72 -15.41
N ARG A 60 -5.63 -17.87 -14.54
CA ARG A 60 -6.28 -16.67 -13.97
C ARG A 60 -6.19 -15.45 -14.90
N VAL A 61 -6.61 -15.63 -16.15
CA VAL A 61 -6.68 -14.53 -17.12
C VAL A 61 -7.73 -13.51 -16.64
N PRO A 62 -7.39 -12.21 -16.54
CA PRO A 62 -8.35 -11.20 -16.09
C PRO A 62 -9.67 -11.24 -16.87
N GLY A 63 -10.79 -11.17 -16.15
CA GLY A 63 -12.13 -11.26 -16.72
C GLY A 63 -12.64 -12.68 -17.01
N SER A 64 -11.83 -13.72 -16.81
CA SER A 64 -12.27 -15.12 -16.90
C SER A 64 -13.00 -15.60 -15.65
N ALA A 65 -13.79 -16.66 -15.77
CA ALA A 65 -14.44 -17.31 -14.63
C ALA A 65 -13.42 -17.87 -13.61
N ALA A 66 -12.29 -18.40 -14.07
CA ALA A 66 -11.22 -18.90 -13.20
C ALA A 66 -10.56 -17.78 -12.38
N HIS A 67 -10.39 -16.60 -12.96
CA HIS A 67 -9.90 -15.43 -12.24
C HIS A 67 -10.89 -14.97 -11.16
N ALA A 68 -12.19 -14.95 -11.47
CA ALA A 68 -13.23 -14.60 -10.49
C ALA A 68 -13.38 -15.64 -9.36
N ALA A 69 -13.25 -16.94 -9.68
CA ALA A 69 -13.37 -18.01 -8.70
C ALA A 69 -12.17 -18.13 -7.74
N CYS A 70 -11.01 -17.57 -8.12
CA CYS A 70 -9.77 -17.64 -7.35
C CYS A 70 -9.60 -16.47 -6.35
N ALA A 71 -10.39 -15.39 -6.49
CA ALA A 71 -10.23 -14.11 -5.79
C ALA A 71 -10.84 -14.09 -4.38
#